data_AF-A0AAD8PIT6-F1
#
_entry.id   AF-A0AAD8PIT6-F1
#
_cell.length_a   1.000
_cell.length_b   1.000
_cell.length_c   1.000
_cell.angle_alpha   90.00
_cell.angle_beta   90.00
_cell.angle_gamma   90.00
#
_symmetry.space_group_name_H-M   'P 1'
#
loop_
_entity.id
_entity.type
_entity.pdbx_description
1 polymer ?
#
loop_
_entity_poly.entity_id
_entity_poly.type
_entity_poly.pdbx_seq_one_letter_code
_entity_poly.pdbx_strand_id
1 'polypeptide(L)'
;MVSQRFSAVLLLLGGALIGLGNQAYAFDYEKDDKTGRWVFDVYGDGYSEKKDKGGQAPLDIIMVNTQTKRLTVVKAMNGLDKTEPRLKMRQVLKECWTMTGLQTSQLEEVLGYKIENADMKAALVDCRKTMNLQPSDSFVLSTTDTDLAKKRCWDRLDRTIFSASIRGAVADFSINKKLIQVKVDNGGEWDHVYYKFS
;
A
#
# COMPACT_ATOMS: atom_id res chain seq x y z
N MET A 1 -14.90 9.38 15.43
CA MET A 1 -14.61 9.83 14.06
C MET A 1 -14.14 11.27 14.14
N VAL A 2 -12.83 11.49 14.15
CA VAL A 2 -12.26 12.84 14.06
C VAL A 2 -12.21 13.15 12.57
N SER A 3 -13.10 14.03 12.10
CA SER A 3 -13.08 14.53 10.73
C SER A 3 -12.45 15.91 10.76
N GLN A 4 -11.30 16.07 10.10
CA GLN A 4 -10.68 17.39 9.92
C GLN A 4 -10.71 17.76 8.45
N ARG A 5 -11.63 18.65 8.08
CA ARG A 5 -11.56 19.37 6.80
C ARG A 5 -10.68 20.60 6.98
N PHE A 6 -9.50 20.60 6.38
CA PHE A 6 -8.65 21.79 6.32
C PHE A 6 -9.11 22.69 5.16
N SER A 7 -10.02 23.61 5.45
CA SER A 7 -9.96 24.92 4.78
C SER A 7 -8.96 25.75 5.58
N ALA A 8 -7.94 26.28 4.93
CA ALA A 8 -7.02 27.23 5.54
C ALA A 8 -7.78 28.52 5.91
N VAL A 9 -8.45 28.51 7.06
CA VAL A 9 -8.70 29.70 7.86
C VAL A 9 -7.79 29.54 9.07
N LEU A 10 -6.80 30.43 9.14
CA LEU A 10 -5.89 30.61 10.25
C LEU A 10 -6.68 30.60 11.57
N LEU A 11 -6.58 29.53 12.35
CA LEU A 11 -6.93 29.53 13.76
C LEU A 11 -5.84 28.78 14.52
N LEU A 12 -4.95 29.58 15.10
CA LEU A 12 -4.03 29.24 16.17
C LEU A 12 -4.81 28.58 17.31
N LEU A 13 -4.53 27.31 17.61
CA LEU A 13 -4.47 26.70 18.95
C LEU A 13 -4.27 25.17 18.83
N GLY A 14 -3.07 24.71 19.20
CA GLY A 14 -2.81 23.39 19.81
C GLY A 14 -3.18 22.12 19.02
N GLY A 15 -2.31 21.68 18.12
CA GLY A 15 -2.35 20.32 17.55
C GLY A 15 -1.64 20.30 16.20
N ALA A 16 -0.45 19.71 16.13
CA ALA A 16 0.43 19.77 14.97
C ALA A 16 -0.23 19.21 13.71
N LEU A 17 -0.56 20.11 12.78
CA LEU A 17 -0.99 19.83 11.42
C LEU A 17 0.25 19.54 10.57
N ILE A 18 0.53 18.28 10.30
CA ILE A 18 1.58 17.88 9.36
C ILE A 18 0.90 17.61 8.03
N GLY A 19 0.77 18.65 7.20
CA GLY A 19 0.36 18.50 5.82
C GLY A 19 1.47 17.81 5.03
N LEU A 20 1.11 16.91 4.13
CA LEU A 20 1.98 16.64 2.99
C LEU A 20 2.27 17.97 2.29
N GLY A 21 3.50 18.20 1.84
CA GLY A 21 3.91 19.42 1.15
C GLY A 21 3.17 19.75 -0.17
N ASN A 22 2.01 19.12 -0.44
CA ASN A 22 1.09 19.42 -1.52
C ASN A 22 -0.33 19.62 -0.93
N GLN A 23 -0.84 20.86 -0.99
CA GLN A 23 -2.12 21.26 -0.40
C GLN A 23 -3.35 20.57 -1.01
N ALA A 24 -3.19 19.89 -2.16
CA ALA A 24 -4.26 19.19 -2.85
C ALA A 24 -4.59 17.81 -2.26
N TYR A 25 -3.91 17.41 -1.17
CA TYR A 25 -4.08 16.11 -0.53
C TYR A 25 -4.44 16.25 0.95
N ALA A 26 -5.34 15.38 1.40
CA ALA A 26 -5.77 15.31 2.80
C ALA A 26 -5.78 13.87 3.30
N PHE A 27 -5.65 13.70 4.62
CA PHE A 27 -5.65 12.41 5.29
C PHE A 27 -6.60 12.47 6.48
N ASP A 28 -7.50 11.50 6.56
CA ASP A 28 -8.15 11.15 7.82
C ASP A 28 -7.44 9.91 8.38
N TYR A 29 -7.37 9.77 9.70
CA TYR A 29 -6.86 8.55 10.31
C TYR A 29 -7.59 8.12 11.57
N GLU A 30 -7.62 6.81 11.78
CA GLU A 30 -8.07 6.19 13.02
C GLU A 30 -6.93 5.38 13.62
N LYS A 31 -6.78 5.47 14.94
CA LYS A 31 -5.75 4.76 15.71
C LYS A 31 -6.38 3.91 16.80
N ASP A 32 -5.92 2.68 16.92
CA ASP A 32 -6.17 1.81 18.05
C ASP A 32 -4.83 1.48 18.75
N ASP A 33 -4.61 2.12 19.90
CA ASP A 33 -3.40 1.95 20.70
C ASP A 33 -3.20 0.53 21.23
N LYS A 34 -4.29 -0.22 21.47
CA LYS A 34 -4.20 -1.58 22.03
C LYS A 34 -3.62 -2.55 21.03
N THR A 35 -4.00 -2.40 19.76
CA THR A 35 -3.56 -3.29 18.67
C THR A 35 -2.41 -2.70 17.85
N GLY A 36 -2.03 -1.44 18.11
CA GLY A 36 -1.06 -0.69 17.32
C GLY A 36 -1.53 -0.39 15.90
N ARG A 37 -2.84 -0.49 15.64
CA ARG A 37 -3.42 -0.37 14.30
C ARG A 37 -3.72 1.09 13.98
N TRP A 38 -3.21 1.54 12.84
CA TRP A 38 -3.59 2.80 12.21
C TRP A 38 -4.29 2.51 10.89
N VAL A 39 -5.33 3.27 10.59
CA VAL A 39 -6.02 3.27 9.30
C VAL A 39 -5.99 4.69 8.78
N PHE A 40 -5.53 4.89 7.55
CA PHE A 40 -5.44 6.16 6.87
C PHE A 40 -6.34 6.14 5.64
N ASP A 41 -7.23 7.12 5.56
CA ASP A 41 -8.03 7.41 4.37
C ASP A 41 -7.40 8.63 3.68
N VAL A 42 -6.95 8.44 2.44
CA VAL A 42 -6.26 9.48 1.67
C VAL A 42 -7.21 10.07 0.65
N TYR A 43 -7.25 11.40 0.58
CA TYR A 43 -8.09 12.17 -0.34
C TYR A 43 -7.22 13.09 -1.18
N GLY A 44 -7.71 13.40 -2.38
CA GLY A 44 -7.01 14.21 -3.37
C GLY A 44 -8.04 15.00 -4.16
N ASP A 45 -7.83 16.29 -4.36
CA ASP A 45 -8.81 17.20 -4.96
C ASP A 45 -9.23 16.78 -6.38
N GLY A 46 -8.30 16.19 -7.14
CA GLY A 46 -8.54 15.68 -8.48
C GLY A 46 -9.24 14.31 -8.55
N TYR A 47 -9.61 13.68 -7.42
CA TYR A 47 -10.32 12.40 -7.39
C TYR A 47 -11.81 12.58 -7.10
N SER A 48 -12.65 12.36 -8.11
CA SER A 48 -14.07 12.72 -8.08
C SER A 48 -15.03 11.64 -7.58
N GLU A 49 -14.54 10.43 -7.27
CA GLU A 49 -15.42 9.35 -6.79
C GLU A 49 -16.10 9.72 -5.47
N LYS A 50 -17.36 9.33 -5.34
CA LYS A 50 -18.20 9.57 -4.17
C LYS A 50 -18.53 8.25 -3.48
N LYS A 51 -18.59 8.27 -2.16
CA LYS A 51 -19.23 7.23 -1.34
C LYS A 51 -20.73 7.23 -1.66
N ASP A 52 -21.41 6.11 -1.44
CA ASP A 52 -22.86 5.96 -1.65
C ASP A 52 -23.70 7.02 -0.90
N LYS A 53 -23.16 7.57 0.19
CA LYS A 53 -23.79 8.60 1.03
C LYS A 53 -23.41 10.05 0.67
N GLY A 54 -22.79 10.30 -0.49
CA GLY A 54 -22.54 11.65 -1.02
C GLY A 54 -21.25 12.36 -0.57
N GLY A 55 -20.40 11.70 0.22
CA GLY A 55 -19.04 12.19 0.55
C GLY A 55 -18.00 11.78 -0.50
N GLN A 56 -16.84 12.45 -0.56
CA GLN A 56 -15.73 11.97 -1.39
C GLN A 56 -15.25 10.60 -0.90
N ALA A 57 -15.01 9.67 -1.82
CA ALA A 57 -14.39 8.40 -1.51
C ALA A 57 -12.88 8.60 -1.32
N PRO A 58 -12.24 7.90 -0.36
CA PRO A 58 -10.79 7.92 -0.28
C PRO A 58 -10.21 7.32 -1.56
N LEU A 59 -9.17 7.95 -2.09
CA LEU A 59 -8.42 7.43 -3.24
C LEU A 59 -7.57 6.24 -2.80
N ASP A 60 -6.87 6.35 -1.67
CA ASP A 60 -6.10 5.27 -1.08
C ASP A 60 -6.59 5.00 0.35
N ILE A 61 -6.53 3.73 0.75
CA ILE A 61 -6.76 3.31 2.14
C ILE A 61 -5.54 2.49 2.54
N ILE A 62 -4.80 3.00 3.52
CA ILE A 62 -3.56 2.40 4.02
C ILE A 62 -3.74 2.03 5.48
N MET A 63 -3.29 0.86 5.88
CA MET A 63 -3.21 0.50 7.29
C MET A 63 -1.75 0.30 7.70
N VAL A 64 -1.40 0.74 8.90
CA VAL A 64 -0.08 0.46 9.49
C VAL A 64 -0.29 -0.23 10.83
N ASN A 65 0.40 -1.33 11.06
CA ASN A 65 0.44 -1.95 12.38
C ASN A 65 1.81 -1.72 13.01
N THR A 66 1.85 -0.95 14.10
CA THR A 66 3.08 -0.57 14.78
C THR A 66 3.69 -1.69 15.62
N GLN A 67 2.93 -2.75 15.94
CA GLN A 67 3.42 -3.91 16.67
C GLN A 67 4.07 -4.92 15.72
N THR A 68 3.36 -5.30 14.65
CA THR A 68 3.85 -6.26 13.65
C THR A 68 4.72 -5.64 12.56
N LYS A 69 4.90 -4.31 12.58
CA LYS A 69 5.69 -3.54 11.61
C LYS A 69 5.29 -3.78 10.16
N ARG A 70 3.98 -3.97 9.94
CA ARG A 70 3.37 -4.20 8.63
C ARG A 70 2.71 -2.92 8.12
N LEU A 71 2.94 -2.62 6.84
CA LEU A 71 2.13 -1.69 6.07
C LEU A 71 1.17 -2.48 5.17
N THR A 72 -0.10 -2.12 5.13
CA THR A 72 -1.12 -2.78 4.31
C THR A 72 -1.75 -1.76 3.37
N VAL A 73 -1.73 -2.06 2.07
CA VAL A 73 -2.46 -1.32 1.04
C VAL A 73 -3.80 -2.00 0.85
N VAL A 74 -4.88 -1.33 1.28
CA VAL A 74 -6.27 -1.84 1.19
C VAL A 74 -6.94 -1.34 -0.09
N LYS A 75 -6.72 -0.07 -0.43
CA LYS A 75 -7.20 0.56 -1.66
C LYS A 75 -6.08 1.43 -2.22
N ALA A 76 -5.91 1.40 -3.54
CA ALA A 76 -4.89 2.15 -4.25
C ALA A 76 -5.44 2.71 -5.57
N MET A 77 -6.00 3.92 -5.55
CA MET A 77 -6.61 4.58 -6.72
C MET A 77 -5.90 5.88 -7.10
N ASN A 78 -4.74 6.17 -6.51
CA ASN A 78 -3.93 7.35 -6.82
C ASN A 78 -3.62 7.52 -8.32
N GLY A 79 -3.69 6.45 -9.14
CA GLY A 79 -3.57 6.54 -10.59
C GLY A 79 -4.68 7.34 -11.30
N LEU A 80 -5.84 7.47 -10.65
CA LEU A 80 -7.04 8.13 -11.19
C LEU A 80 -7.18 9.59 -10.78
N ASP A 81 -6.33 10.06 -9.87
CA ASP A 81 -6.32 11.45 -9.43
C ASP A 81 -5.68 12.35 -10.51
N LYS A 82 -6.39 13.43 -10.85
CA LYS A 82 -6.01 14.41 -11.89
C LYS A 82 -5.26 15.63 -11.36
N THR A 83 -4.94 15.66 -10.07
CA THR A 83 -4.12 16.71 -9.46
C THR A 83 -2.71 16.74 -10.08
N GLU A 84 -2.15 17.93 -10.31
CA GLU A 84 -0.79 18.10 -10.86
C GLU A 84 0.10 18.95 -9.92
N PRO A 85 1.24 18.42 -9.42
CA PRO A 85 1.73 17.06 -9.63
C PRO A 85 0.96 16.04 -8.79
N ARG A 86 0.64 14.90 -9.42
CA ARG A 86 -0.05 13.80 -8.76
C ARG A 86 0.80 13.14 -7.69
N LEU A 87 0.20 12.88 -6.53
CA LEU A 87 0.83 12.14 -5.44
C LEU A 87 1.05 10.67 -5.85
N LYS A 88 2.30 10.23 -5.76
CA LYS A 88 2.67 8.85 -6.08
C LYS A 88 2.40 7.98 -4.84
N MET A 89 1.92 6.75 -5.05
CA MET A 89 1.69 5.75 -3.99
C MET A 89 2.86 5.67 -3.00
N ARG A 90 4.09 5.61 -3.48
CA ARG A 90 5.30 5.63 -2.63
C ARG A 90 5.38 6.80 -1.63
N GLN A 91 4.90 7.99 -2.00
CA GLN A 91 4.87 9.17 -1.11
C GLN A 91 3.78 8.99 -0.06
N VAL A 92 2.60 8.50 -0.46
CA VAL A 92 1.51 8.13 0.46
C VAL A 92 2.00 7.10 1.49
N LEU A 93 2.60 6.00 1.03
CA LEU A 93 3.09 4.94 1.91
C LEU A 93 4.13 5.46 2.90
N LYS A 94 5.03 6.34 2.44
CA LYS A 94 6.07 6.95 3.29
C LYS A 94 5.45 7.76 4.41
N GLU A 95 4.51 8.62 4.06
CA GLU A 95 3.90 9.53 5.02
C GLU A 95 3.06 8.78 6.04
N CYS A 96 2.18 7.87 5.59
CA CYS A 96 1.38 7.05 6.50
C CYS A 96 2.29 6.26 7.47
N TRP A 97 3.44 5.76 6.99
CA TRP A 97 4.41 5.10 7.86
C TRP A 97 5.04 6.05 8.87
N THR A 98 5.56 7.20 8.44
CA THR A 98 6.24 8.16 9.32
C THR A 98 5.31 8.80 10.35
N MET A 99 4.05 9.04 9.99
CA MET A 99 3.03 9.56 10.92
C MET A 99 2.81 8.64 12.14
N THR A 100 3.07 7.34 12.01
CA THR A 100 2.96 6.41 13.16
C THR A 100 4.12 6.51 14.14
N GLY A 101 5.16 7.30 13.83
CA GLY A 101 6.39 7.41 14.61
C GLY A 101 7.38 6.25 14.39
N LEU A 102 7.08 5.32 13.49
CA LEU A 102 8.01 4.25 13.12
C LEU A 102 9.15 4.81 12.25
N GLN A 103 10.36 4.31 12.51
CA GLN A 103 11.47 4.51 11.59
C GLN A 103 11.25 3.65 10.35
N THR A 104 11.67 4.14 9.19
CA THR A 104 11.58 3.38 7.94
C THR A 104 12.29 2.03 8.04
N SER A 105 13.45 1.98 8.70
CA SER A 105 14.20 0.74 9.00
C SER A 105 13.41 -0.33 9.74
N GLN A 106 12.30 0.01 10.39
CA GLN A 106 11.46 -0.95 11.11
C GLN A 106 10.48 -1.68 10.19
N LEU A 107 10.27 -1.27 8.93
CA LEU A 107 9.34 -1.94 8.02
C LEU A 107 9.77 -3.39 7.76
N GLU A 108 8.92 -4.35 8.11
CA GLU A 108 9.19 -5.79 7.90
C GLU A 108 8.43 -6.35 6.70
N GLU A 109 7.21 -5.87 6.48
CA GLU A 109 6.32 -6.42 5.48
C GLU A 109 5.39 -5.36 4.89
N VAL A 110 5.14 -5.46 3.59
CA VAL A 110 4.06 -4.76 2.90
C VAL A 110 3.03 -5.77 2.43
N LEU A 111 1.75 -5.55 2.72
CA LEU A 111 0.63 -6.38 2.27
C LEU A 111 -0.22 -5.63 1.25
N GLY A 112 -0.34 -6.15 0.04
CA GLY A 112 -1.43 -5.81 -0.88
C GLY A 112 -2.66 -6.64 -0.54
N TYR A 113 -3.66 -6.03 0.09
CA TYR A 113 -4.92 -6.68 0.44
C TYR A 113 -5.90 -6.57 -0.72
N LYS A 114 -6.68 -7.63 -0.95
CA LYS A 114 -7.66 -7.77 -2.04
C LYS A 114 -7.17 -7.24 -3.39
N ILE A 115 -6.32 -8.00 -4.07
CA ILE A 115 -5.75 -7.56 -5.35
C ILE A 115 -6.82 -7.50 -6.45
N GLU A 116 -7.22 -6.28 -6.82
CA GLU A 116 -8.16 -6.04 -7.91
C GLU A 116 -7.50 -5.66 -9.24
N ASN A 117 -6.25 -5.19 -9.20
CA ASN A 117 -5.50 -4.72 -10.37
C ASN A 117 -5.38 -5.81 -11.44
N ALA A 118 -5.81 -5.51 -12.67
CA ALA A 118 -5.88 -6.50 -13.75
C ALA A 118 -4.52 -7.10 -14.14
N ASP A 119 -3.46 -6.29 -14.21
CA ASP A 119 -2.11 -6.78 -14.52
C ASP A 119 -1.59 -7.70 -13.40
N MET A 120 -1.78 -7.32 -12.14
CA MET A 120 -1.39 -8.17 -11.02
C MET A 120 -2.19 -9.49 -11.00
N LYS A 121 -3.51 -9.46 -11.21
CA LYS A 121 -4.33 -10.68 -11.31
C LYS A 121 -3.86 -11.61 -12.43
N ALA A 122 -3.57 -11.04 -13.61
CA ALA A 122 -3.02 -11.80 -14.73
C ALA A 122 -1.66 -12.43 -14.37
N ALA A 123 -0.78 -11.65 -13.71
CA ALA A 123 0.52 -12.14 -13.26
C ALA A 123 0.40 -13.31 -12.28
N LEU A 124 -0.54 -13.25 -11.33
CA LEU A 124 -0.79 -14.32 -10.36
C LEU A 124 -1.31 -15.60 -11.05
N VAL A 125 -2.20 -15.46 -12.04
CA VAL A 125 -2.67 -16.59 -12.85
C VAL A 125 -1.52 -17.22 -13.65
N ASP A 126 -0.69 -16.41 -14.30
CA ASP A 126 0.47 -16.89 -15.07
C ASP A 126 1.48 -17.61 -14.18
N CYS A 127 1.71 -17.08 -12.98
CA CYS A 127 2.53 -17.70 -11.95
C CYS A 127 2.04 -19.10 -11.58
N ARG A 128 0.75 -19.25 -11.26
CA ARG A 128 0.15 -20.54 -10.91
C ARG A 128 0.28 -21.54 -12.06
N LYS A 129 -0.01 -21.12 -13.29
CA LYS A 129 0.17 -21.96 -14.49
C LYS A 129 1.63 -22.40 -14.66
N THR A 130 2.57 -21.47 -14.54
CA THR A 130 4.00 -21.73 -14.73
C THR A 130 4.54 -22.72 -13.70
N MET A 131 4.04 -22.65 -12.46
CA MET A 131 4.40 -23.56 -11.37
C MET A 131 3.51 -24.82 -11.28
N ASN A 132 2.62 -25.03 -12.25
CA ASN A 132 1.66 -26.15 -12.27
C ASN A 132 0.79 -26.26 -11.00
N LEU A 133 0.33 -25.12 -10.49
CA LEU A 133 -0.55 -25.00 -9.34
C LEU A 133 -2.01 -24.84 -9.79
N GLN A 134 -2.94 -25.21 -8.91
CA GLN A 134 -4.37 -24.94 -9.13
C GLN A 134 -4.66 -23.42 -9.09
N PRO A 135 -5.75 -22.94 -9.72
CA PRO A 135 -6.06 -21.52 -9.81
C PRO A 135 -6.17 -20.77 -8.47
N SER A 136 -6.52 -21.48 -7.40
CA SER A 136 -6.70 -20.94 -6.05
C SER A 136 -5.56 -21.28 -5.09
N ASP A 137 -4.49 -21.92 -5.57
CA ASP A 137 -3.39 -22.29 -4.68
C ASP A 137 -2.62 -21.04 -4.23
N SER A 138 -2.33 -21.01 -2.93
CA SER A 138 -1.37 -20.09 -2.31
C SER A 138 0.06 -20.54 -2.64
N PHE A 139 0.98 -19.60 -2.78
CA PHE A 139 2.38 -19.90 -3.10
C PHE A 139 3.36 -18.91 -2.47
N VAL A 140 4.63 -19.33 -2.39
CA VAL A 140 5.72 -18.52 -1.84
C VAL A 140 6.90 -18.55 -2.79
N LEU A 141 7.42 -17.35 -3.07
CA LEU A 141 8.62 -17.11 -3.84
C LEU A 141 9.66 -16.42 -2.95
N SER A 142 10.93 -16.76 -3.15
CA SER A 142 12.08 -16.21 -2.45
C SER A 142 13.18 -15.86 -3.46
N THR A 143 13.98 -14.85 -3.13
CA THR A 143 15.22 -14.53 -3.86
C THR A 143 16.22 -15.69 -3.90
N THR A 144 16.06 -16.68 -3.03
CA THR A 144 16.89 -17.89 -2.95
C THR A 144 16.30 -19.09 -3.68
N ASP A 145 15.15 -18.97 -4.34
CA ASP A 145 14.57 -20.09 -5.09
C ASP A 145 15.47 -20.49 -6.27
N THR A 146 15.74 -21.79 -6.39
CA THR A 146 16.50 -22.36 -7.51
C THR A 146 15.60 -22.92 -8.61
N ASP A 147 14.33 -23.16 -8.30
CA ASP A 147 13.33 -23.65 -9.26
C ASP A 147 13.07 -22.62 -10.37
N LEU A 148 13.12 -23.07 -11.62
CA LEU A 148 13.01 -22.18 -12.78
C LEU A 148 11.60 -21.57 -12.91
N ALA A 149 10.55 -22.31 -12.55
CA ALA A 149 9.18 -21.80 -12.62
C ALA A 149 8.95 -20.71 -11.57
N LYS A 150 9.46 -20.89 -10.35
CA LYS A 150 9.44 -19.87 -9.31
C LYS A 150 10.22 -18.62 -9.68
N LYS A 151 11.42 -18.76 -10.27
CA LYS A 151 12.21 -17.60 -10.75
C LYS A 151 11.47 -16.81 -11.83
N ARG A 152 10.85 -17.51 -12.80
CA ARG A 152 10.03 -16.86 -13.83
C ARG A 152 8.83 -16.14 -13.24
N CYS A 153 8.17 -16.76 -12.25
CA CYS A 153 7.07 -16.12 -11.54
C CYS A 153 7.54 -14.88 -10.77
N TRP A 154 8.69 -14.95 -10.08
CA TRP A 154 9.30 -13.80 -9.41
C TRP A 154 9.50 -12.65 -10.38
N ASP A 155 10.16 -12.90 -11.52
CA ASP A 155 10.42 -11.90 -12.56
C ASP A 155 9.11 -11.34 -13.17
N ARG A 156 8.06 -12.16 -13.30
CA ARG A 156 6.75 -11.73 -13.80
C ARG A 156 6.05 -10.79 -12.82
N LEU A 157 6.06 -11.12 -11.53
CA LEU A 157 5.46 -10.27 -10.49
C LEU A 157 6.24 -8.98 -10.32
N ASP A 158 7.56 -9.04 -10.43
CA ASP A 158 8.47 -7.91 -10.30
C ASP A 158 8.16 -6.77 -11.29
N ARG A 159 7.71 -7.12 -12.49
CA ARG A 159 7.35 -6.20 -13.57
C ARG A 159 5.97 -5.56 -13.44
N THR A 160 5.15 -6.01 -12.49
CA THR A 160 3.83 -5.41 -12.28
C THR A 160 3.96 -4.01 -11.71
N ILE A 161 3.04 -3.11 -12.07
CA ILE A 161 3.04 -1.72 -11.57
C ILE A 161 2.94 -1.69 -10.04
N PHE A 162 2.17 -2.62 -9.47
CA PHE A 162 2.00 -2.72 -8.03
C PHE A 162 3.31 -3.11 -7.32
N SER A 163 3.96 -4.21 -7.72
CA SER A 163 5.26 -4.63 -7.17
C SER A 163 6.34 -3.57 -7.38
N ALA A 164 6.38 -2.92 -8.55
CA ALA A 164 7.31 -1.83 -8.82
C ALA A 164 7.09 -0.63 -7.89
N SER A 165 5.83 -0.30 -7.59
CA SER A 165 5.49 0.77 -6.66
C SER A 165 5.90 0.44 -5.22
N ILE A 166 5.70 -0.80 -4.78
CA ILE A 166 6.13 -1.26 -3.46
C ILE A 166 7.66 -1.21 -3.32
N ARG A 167 8.42 -1.74 -4.30
CA ARG A 167 9.89 -1.67 -4.29
C ARG A 167 10.40 -0.24 -4.33
N GLY A 168 9.80 0.60 -5.18
CA GLY A 168 10.11 2.03 -5.25
C GLY A 168 9.85 2.74 -3.92
N ALA A 169 8.75 2.42 -3.23
CA ALA A 169 8.47 2.94 -1.90
C ALA A 169 9.56 2.54 -0.90
N VAL A 170 9.93 1.25 -0.84
CA VAL A 170 10.99 0.78 0.07
C VAL A 170 12.34 1.43 -0.23
N ALA A 171 12.71 1.60 -1.51
CA ALA A 171 13.92 2.32 -1.90
C ALA A 171 13.86 3.80 -1.46
N ASP A 172 12.74 4.49 -1.69
CA ASP A 172 12.56 5.90 -1.31
C ASP A 172 12.44 6.12 0.21
N PHE A 173 12.14 5.07 0.96
CA PHE A 173 12.22 5.07 2.42
C PHE A 173 13.69 5.10 2.92
N SER A 174 14.67 5.07 1.99
CA SER A 174 16.11 4.97 2.28
C SER A 174 16.46 3.79 3.18
N ILE A 175 15.63 2.75 3.10
CA ILE A 175 15.84 1.52 3.84
C ILE A 175 16.81 0.69 3.02
N ASN A 176 17.97 0.37 3.57
CA ASN A 176 18.88 -0.62 2.98
C ASN A 176 18.35 -2.05 3.18
N LYS A 177 17.07 -2.29 2.91
CA LYS A 177 16.44 -3.61 2.94
C LYS A 177 16.08 -4.01 1.53
N LYS A 178 16.18 -5.31 1.27
CA LYS A 178 15.85 -5.91 -0.02
C LYS A 178 14.58 -6.72 0.14
N LEU A 179 13.76 -6.74 -0.92
CA LEU A 179 12.65 -7.67 -1.02
C LEU A 179 13.24 -9.09 -1.09
N ILE A 180 12.98 -9.92 -0.08
CA ILE A 180 13.54 -11.27 0.01
C ILE A 180 12.51 -12.35 -0.32
N GLN A 181 11.22 -12.07 -0.12
CA GLN A 181 10.15 -13.03 -0.31
C GLN A 181 8.85 -12.35 -0.74
N VAL A 182 8.12 -13.01 -1.64
CA VAL A 182 6.73 -12.70 -1.97
C VAL A 182 5.87 -13.92 -1.64
N LYS A 183 4.88 -13.75 -0.78
CA LYS A 183 3.86 -14.77 -0.49
C LYS A 183 2.53 -14.33 -1.09
N VAL A 184 1.85 -15.24 -1.77
CA VAL A 184 0.50 -15.05 -2.28
C VAL A 184 -0.41 -15.98 -1.51
N ASP A 185 -1.47 -15.42 -0.94
CA ASP A 185 -2.51 -16.15 -0.24
C ASP A 185 -3.85 -15.95 -0.94
N ASN A 186 -4.60 -17.03 -1.17
CA ASN A 186 -5.93 -16.95 -1.73
C ASN A 186 -6.95 -16.66 -0.62
N GLY A 187 -7.49 -15.44 -0.58
CA GLY A 187 -8.52 -15.02 0.36
C GLY A 187 -9.95 -15.37 -0.09
N GLY A 188 -10.12 -16.39 -0.95
CA GLY A 188 -11.39 -16.71 -1.60
C GLY A 188 -11.58 -15.87 -2.86
N GLU A 189 -12.40 -14.82 -2.77
CA GLU A 189 -12.71 -13.95 -3.92
C GLU A 189 -11.48 -13.20 -4.44
N TRP A 190 -10.54 -12.86 -3.55
CA TRP A 190 -9.38 -12.04 -3.87
C TRP A 190 -8.09 -12.62 -3.32
N ASP A 191 -7.02 -12.48 -4.08
CA ASP A 191 -5.67 -12.78 -3.60
C ASP A 191 -5.15 -11.67 -2.67
N HIS A 192 -4.23 -12.06 -1.79
CA HIS A 192 -3.48 -11.19 -0.89
C HIS A 192 -1.99 -11.43 -1.13
N VAL A 193 -1.21 -10.35 -1.25
CA VAL A 193 0.20 -10.44 -1.63
C VAL A 193 1.07 -9.78 -0.57
N TYR A 194 1.93 -10.57 0.04
CA TYR A 194 2.82 -10.18 1.12
C TYR A 194 4.24 -10.05 0.59
N TYR A 195 4.84 -8.87 0.78
CA TYR A 195 6.21 -8.53 0.40
C TYR A 195 7.04 -8.42 1.67
N LYS A 196 7.97 -9.35 1.89
CA LYS A 196 8.82 -9.36 3.08
C LYS A 196 10.21 -8.81 2.76
N PHE A 197 10.72 -7.97 3.65
CA PHE A 197 11.99 -7.28 3.49
C PHE A 197 13.01 -7.69 4.56
N SER A 198 14.29 -7.74 4.20
CA SER A 198 15.42 -7.97 5.13
C SER A 198 16.64 -7.15 4.77
#